data_AF-Q0CA01-F1
#
_entry.id   AF-Q0CA01-F1
#
_cell.length_a   1.000
_cell.length_b   1.000
_cell.length_c   1.000
_cell.angle_alpha   90.00
_cell.angle_beta   90.00
_cell.angle_gamma   90.00
#
_symmetry.space_group_name_H-M   'P 1'
#
loop_
_entity.id
_entity.type
_entity.pdbx_description
1 polymer ?
#
loop_
_entity_poly.entity_id
_entity_poly.type
_entity_poly.pdbx_seq_one_letter_code
_entity_poly.pdbx_strand_id
1 'polypeptide(L)'
;MLDKKLGLGNLSCKVCGQRFQTGINYLSAAVDVYSDWVDACDAVAKDTANKYEENDVRGARSTGYPEDTGVDVAEHGDDYDGY
;
A
#
# COMPACT_ATOMS: atom_id res chain seq x y z
N MET A 1 -10.55 18.42 5.72
CA MET A 1 -11.81 19.05 5.27
C MET A 1 -12.55 18.07 4.39
N LEU A 2 -13.86 17.89 4.60
CA LEU A 2 -14.70 16.99 3.81
C LEU A 2 -15.59 17.83 2.90
N ASP A 3 -15.40 17.74 1.59
CA ASP A 3 -16.28 18.35 0.61
C ASP A 3 -17.28 17.30 0.12
N LYS A 4 -18.43 17.23 0.79
CA LYS A 4 -19.49 16.26 0.47
C LYS A 4 -20.17 16.54 -0.86
N LYS A 5 -20.05 17.75 -1.42
CA LYS A 5 -20.64 18.09 -2.72
C LYS A 5 -19.80 17.54 -3.86
N LEU A 6 -18.48 17.62 -3.72
CA LEU A 6 -17.52 17.09 -4.69
C LEU A 6 -17.18 15.61 -4.43
N GLY A 7 -17.56 15.06 -3.27
CA GLY A 7 -17.18 13.72 -2.87
C GLY A 7 -15.68 13.60 -2.59
N LEU A 8 -15.05 14.66 -2.09
CA LEU A 8 -13.60 14.72 -1.87
C LEU A 8 -13.24 15.05 -0.42
N GLY A 9 -12.41 14.20 0.18
CA GLY A 9 -11.78 14.41 1.47
C GLY A 9 -10.37 14.97 1.29
N ASN A 10 -10.03 16.02 2.04
CA ASN A 10 -8.71 16.66 2.01
C ASN A 10 -8.06 16.64 3.39
N LEU A 11 -6.79 16.27 3.47
CA LEU A 11 -5.98 16.25 4.69
C LEU A 11 -4.72 17.10 4.48
N SER A 12 -4.33 17.84 5.51
CA SER A 12 -3.09 18.61 5.53
C SER A 12 -2.37 18.43 6.87
N CYS A 13 -1.14 17.91 6.85
CA CYS A 13 -0.32 17.76 8.05
C CYS A 13 0.27 19.11 8.47
N LYS A 14 0.11 19.48 9.75
CA LYS A 14 0.63 20.75 10.28
C LYS A 14 2.13 20.74 10.56
N VAL A 15 2.74 19.56 10.63
CA VAL A 15 4.16 19.38 11.00
C VAL A 15 5.04 19.45 9.76
N CYS A 16 4.75 18.61 8.76
CA CYS A 16 5.55 18.51 7.53
C CYS A 16 4.92 19.19 6.31
N GLY A 17 3.65 19.64 6.40
CA GLY A 17 2.96 20.31 5.30
C GLY A 17 2.41 19.40 4.20
N GLN A 18 2.53 18.07 4.33
CA GLN A 18 1.99 17.13 3.35
C GLN A 18 0.48 17.28 3.17
N ARG A 19 0.03 17.16 1.92
CA ARG A 19 -1.38 17.22 1.54
C ARG A 19 -1.79 15.90 0.90
N PHE A 20 -2.98 15.44 1.26
CA PHE A 20 -3.57 14.21 0.77
C PHE A 20 -5.04 14.43 0.41
N GLN A 21 -5.49 13.78 -0.66
CA GLN A 21 -6.85 13.86 -1.15
C GLN A 21 -7.35 12.46 -1.49
N THR A 22 -8.56 12.13 -1.02
CA THR A 22 -9.21 10.84 -1.28
C THR A 22 -10.70 11.05 -1.62
N GLY A 23 -11.31 10.06 -2.25
CA GLY A 23 -12.75 10.05 -2.50
C GLY A 23 -13.52 9.78 -1.21
N ILE A 24 -14.65 10.45 -1.02
CA ILE A 24 -15.53 10.25 0.14
C ILE A 24 -16.99 10.12 -0.29
N ASN A 25 -17.80 9.51 0.57
CA ASN A 25 -19.24 9.42 0.40
C ASN A 25 -19.98 10.13 1.55
N TYR A 26 -21.31 10.02 1.59
CA TYR A 26 -22.14 10.70 2.58
C TYR A 26 -21.97 10.15 4.00
N LEU A 27 -21.57 8.89 4.14
CA LEU A 27 -21.27 8.21 5.41
C LEU A 27 -19.84 8.49 5.88
N SER A 28 -18.96 8.94 4.99
CA SER A 28 -17.57 9.21 5.34
C SER A 28 -17.42 10.33 6.37
N ALA A 29 -16.51 10.10 7.30
CA ALA A 29 -16.09 10.96 8.38
C ALA A 29 -14.60 11.34 8.24
N ALA A 30 -14.14 12.24 9.11
CA ALA A 30 -12.77 12.71 9.07
C ALA A 30 -11.74 11.62 9.40
N VAL A 31 -12.15 10.63 10.21
CA VAL A 31 -11.32 9.47 10.57
C VAL A 31 -11.07 8.57 9.37
N ASP A 32 -12.06 8.36 8.49
CA ASP A 32 -11.91 7.51 7.30
C ASP A 32 -10.81 8.06 6.38
N VAL A 33 -10.81 9.39 6.14
CA VAL A 33 -9.78 10.07 5.33
C VAL A 33 -8.39 9.97 5.98
N TYR A 34 -8.32 9.92 7.31
CA TYR A 34 -7.06 9.72 8.01
C TYR A 34 -6.54 8.30 7.86
N SER A 35 -7.42 7.29 7.99
CA SER A 35 -7.08 5.88 7.75
C SER A 35 -6.60 5.67 6.32
N ASP A 36 -7.33 6.17 5.33
CA ASP A 36 -6.92 6.14 3.91
C ASP A 36 -5.52 6.75 3.70
N TRP A 37 -5.21 7.84 4.41
CA TRP A 37 -3.89 8.48 4.31
C TRP A 37 -2.77 7.59 4.87
N VAL A 38 -3.01 6.94 6.01
CA VAL A 38 -2.04 6.00 6.60
C VAL A 38 -1.83 4.80 5.68
N ASP A 39 -2.90 4.21 5.18
CA ASP A 39 -2.83 3.06 4.26
C ASP A 39 -2.11 3.42 2.95
N ALA A 40 -2.34 4.62 2.41
CA ALA A 40 -1.63 5.12 1.24
C ALA A 40 -0.12 5.30 1.50
N CYS A 41 0.26 5.79 2.68
CA CYS A 41 1.66 5.88 3.08
C CYS A 41 2.32 4.50 3.18
N ASP A 42 1.63 3.52 3.78
CA ASP A 42 2.10 2.15 3.89
C ASP A 42 2.25 1.48 2.52
N ALA A 43 1.31 1.72 1.61
CA ALA A 43 1.38 1.22 0.24
C ALA A 43 2.60 1.75 -0.50
N VAL A 44 2.93 3.05 -0.35
CA VAL A 44 4.13 3.65 -0.95
C VAL A 44 5.41 3.02 -0.37
N ALA A 45 5.45 2.79 0.94
CA ALA A 45 6.60 2.14 1.57
C ALA A 45 6.80 0.70 1.05
N LYS A 46 5.72 -0.08 0.96
CA LYS A 46 5.73 -1.45 0.45
C LYS A 46 6.09 -1.50 -1.04
N ASP A 47 5.50 -0.64 -1.87
CA ASP A 47 5.83 -0.53 -3.30
C ASP A 47 7.31 -0.19 -3.52
N THR A 48 7.85 0.70 -2.69
CA THR A 48 9.27 1.03 -2.71
C THR A 48 10.12 -0.20 -2.37
N ALA A 49 9.81 -0.93 -1.30
CA ALA A 49 10.52 -2.15 -0.94
C ALA A 49 10.47 -3.22 -2.05
N ASN A 50 9.28 -3.48 -2.61
CA ASN A 50 9.10 -4.45 -3.69
C ASN A 50 9.90 -4.10 -4.95
N LYS A 51 10.02 -2.80 -5.29
CA LYS A 51 10.83 -2.35 -6.43
C LYS A 51 12.32 -2.61 -6.24
N TYR A 52 12.83 -2.52 -5.00
CA TYR A 52 14.23 -2.87 -4.72
C TYR A 52 14.48 -4.37 -4.86
N GLU A 53 13.59 -5.22 -4.36
CA GLU A 53 13.72 -6.68 -4.53
C GLU A 53 13.60 -7.10 -6.01
N GLU A 54 12.66 -6.52 -6.76
CA GLU A 54 12.52 -6.79 -8.19
C GLU A 54 13.77 -6.37 -9.00
N ASN A 55 14.42 -5.27 -8.60
CA ASN A 55 15.62 -4.78 -9.25
C ASN A 55 16.82 -5.71 -9.01
N ASP A 56 16.96 -6.25 -7.79
CA ASP A 56 18.02 -7.20 -7.41
C ASP A 56 17.91 -8.50 -8.23
N VAL A 57 16.68 -9.00 -8.44
CA VAL A 57 16.40 -10.18 -9.27
C VAL A 57 16.73 -9.95 -10.75
N ARG A 58 16.51 -8.75 -11.30
CA ARG A 58 16.89 -8.44 -12.70
C ARG A 58 18.39 -8.22 -12.88
N GLY A 59 19.09 -7.75 -11.85
CA GLY A 59 20.56 -7.67 -11.82
C GLY A 59 21.21 -9.07 -11.88
N ALA A 60 20.64 -10.05 -11.17
CA ALA A 60 21.11 -11.42 -11.15
C ALA A 60 20.89 -12.18 -12.48
N ARG A 61 19.88 -11.80 -13.28
CA ARG A 61 19.53 -12.48 -14.56
C ARG A 61 20.50 -12.22 -15.73
N SER A 62 21.53 -11.41 -15.54
CA SER A 62 22.57 -11.17 -16.57
C SER A 62 23.73 -12.19 -16.55
N THR A 63 23.71 -13.18 -15.63
CA THR A 63 24.69 -14.28 -15.63
C THR A 63 23.97 -15.58 -15.96
N GLY A 64 24.08 -16.02 -17.22
CA GLY A 64 23.40 -17.22 -17.70
C GLY A 64 23.94 -18.53 -17.12
N TYR A 65 23.04 -19.35 -16.60
CA TYR A 65 23.10 -20.82 -16.65
C TYR A 65 21.70 -21.41 -16.34
N PRO A 66 21.21 -22.44 -17.06
CA PRO A 66 19.84 -22.93 -16.90
C PRO A 66 19.69 -24.09 -15.89
N GLU A 67 18.43 -24.29 -15.48
CA GLU A 67 17.75 -25.54 -15.09
C GLU A 67 17.61 -25.96 -13.60
N ASP A 68 16.35 -26.32 -13.30
CA ASP A 68 15.86 -27.42 -12.45
C ASP A 68 15.63 -27.24 -10.93
N THR A 69 14.38 -26.94 -10.56
CA THR A 69 13.42 -27.87 -9.89
C THR A 69 12.31 -27.05 -9.22
N GLY A 70 11.06 -27.41 -9.50
CA GLY A 70 9.88 -26.75 -8.95
C GLY A 70 9.64 -27.09 -7.48
N VAL A 71 9.19 -26.10 -6.72
CA VAL A 71 8.39 -26.30 -5.51
C VAL A 71 7.36 -25.18 -5.43
N ASP A 72 6.11 -25.55 -5.68
CA ASP A 72 4.88 -24.86 -5.32
C ASP A 72 4.73 -24.80 -3.80
N VAL A 73 4.75 -23.60 -3.22
CA VAL A 73 4.41 -23.41 -1.80
C VAL A 73 3.07 -22.69 -1.73
N ALA A 74 2.07 -23.47 -1.33
CA ALA A 74 0.69 -23.08 -1.11
C ALA A 74 0.52 -22.15 0.11
N GLU A 75 -0.53 -21.32 0.01
CA GLU A 75 -1.33 -20.66 1.06
C GLU A 75 -0.65 -20.29 2.40
N HIS A 76 -0.51 -18.97 2.62
CA HIS A 76 -0.44 -18.39 3.95
C HIS A 76 -1.86 -18.37 4.53
N GLY A 77 -2.18 -19.34 5.39
CA GLY A 77 -3.39 -19.34 6.21
C GLY A 77 -3.16 -18.49 7.46
N ASP A 78 -3.78 -17.31 7.50
CA ASP A 78 -3.95 -16.54 8.72
C ASP A 78 -5.11 -17.12 9.55
N ASP A 79 -4.71 -17.86 10.58
CA ASP A 79 -5.52 -18.43 11.65
C ASP A 79 -6.27 -17.32 12.42
N TYR A 80 -7.59 -17.27 12.26
CA TYR A 80 -8.48 -16.38 13.00
C TYR A 80 -8.84 -17.03 14.34
N ASP A 81 -8.04 -16.76 15.37
CA ASP A 81 -8.36 -17.15 16.75
C ASP A 81 -9.47 -16.24 17.31
N GLY A 82 -10.70 -16.76 17.30
CA GLY A 82 -11.85 -16.12 17.94
C GLY A 82 -11.87 -16.31 19.46
N TYR A 83 -12.05 -15.21 20.20
CA TYR A 83 -12.69 -15.13 21.50
C TYR A 83 -13.38 -13.78 21.71
#